data_AF-A0A7R8UD27-F1
#
_entry.id   AF-A0A7R8UD27-F1
#
_cell.length_a   1.000
_cell.length_b   1.000
_cell.length_c   1.000
_cell.angle_alpha   90.00
_cell.angle_beta   90.00
_cell.angle_gamma   90.00
#
_symmetry.space_group_name_H-M   'P 1'
#
loop_
_entity.id
_entity.type
_entity.pdbx_description
1 polymer ?
#
loop_
_entity_poly.entity_id
_entity_poly.type
_entity_poly.pdbx_seq_one_letter_code
_entity_poly.pdbx_strand_id
1 'polypeptide(L)'
;MPAILFDALIKFSGRKPFLLYIQRRALATQMSYGFFLWNEYIFNSRLLHSTGGFKQNEDFRVDITYAQSLDRFARTTVLGCRRYILREGDNTIPQSIRRVKM
;
A
#
# COMPACT_ATOMS: atom_id res chain seq x y z
N MET A 1 -12.22 -15.24 18.02
CA MET A 1 -12.88 -16.51 18.44
C MET A 1 -12.40 -17.72 17.64
N PRO A 2 -12.27 -17.72 16.28
CA PRO A 2 -11.86 -18.92 15.53
C PRO A 2 -10.45 -19.42 15.86
N ALA A 3 -9.47 -18.52 16.03
CA ALA A 3 -8.06 -18.92 16.19
C ALA A 3 -7.75 -19.64 17.51
N ILE A 4 -8.56 -19.45 18.57
CA ILE A 4 -8.36 -20.14 19.85
C ILE A 4 -8.66 -21.63 19.71
N LEU A 5 -9.72 -21.98 18.97
CA LEU A 5 -10.08 -23.38 18.67
C LEU A 5 -8.98 -24.06 17.85
N PHE A 6 -8.45 -23.38 16.83
CA PHE A 6 -7.36 -23.93 16.02
C PHE A 6 -6.05 -24.08 16.82
N ASP A 7 -5.69 -23.12 17.66
CA ASP A 7 -4.52 -23.25 18.53
C ASP A 7 -4.71 -24.36 19.57
N ALA A 8 -5.92 -24.62 20.06
CA ALA A 8 -6.21 -25.75 20.93
C ALA A 8 -6.04 -27.10 20.21
N LEU A 9 -6.48 -27.22 18.96
CA LEU A 9 -6.28 -28.41 18.13
C LEU A 9 -4.79 -28.65 17.80
N ILE A 10 -4.06 -27.58 17.50
CA ILE A 10 -2.61 -27.64 17.22
C ILE A 10 -1.84 -28.08 18.48
N LYS A 11 -2.24 -27.58 19.65
CA LYS A 11 -1.67 -27.98 20.95
C LYS A 11 -1.95 -29.45 21.26
N PHE A 12 -3.15 -29.94 20.97
CA PHE A 12 -3.49 -31.36 21.08
C PHE A 12 -2.71 -32.25 20.11
N SER A 13 -2.29 -31.70 18.97
CA SER A 13 -1.42 -32.38 18.00
C SER A 13 0.07 -32.32 18.36
N GLY A 14 0.43 -31.86 19.57
CA GLY A 14 1.81 -31.76 20.06
C GLY A 14 2.64 -30.61 19.45
N ARG A 15 2.01 -29.71 18.69
CA ARG A 15 2.67 -28.57 18.03
C ARG A 15 2.43 -27.28 18.83
N LYS A 16 3.33 -26.31 18.68
CA LYS A 16 3.20 -25.02 19.36
C LYS A 16 2.07 -24.18 18.73
N PRO A 17 1.07 -23.73 19.49
CA PRO A 17 0.03 -22.83 18.98
C PRO A 17 0.63 -21.46 18.64
N PHE A 18 0.24 -20.90 17.49
CA PHE A 18 0.80 -19.65 16.98
C PHE A 18 -0.23 -18.77 16.24
N LEU A 19 -1.41 -19.30 15.91
CA LEU A 19 -2.40 -18.54 15.13
C LEU A 19 -2.94 -17.35 15.91
N LEU A 20 -3.16 -17.49 17.22
CA LEU A 20 -3.62 -16.39 18.06
C LEU A 20 -2.61 -15.25 18.10
N TYR A 21 -1.32 -15.58 18.10
CA TYR A 21 -0.24 -14.59 18.08
C TYR A 21 -0.24 -13.80 16.77
N ILE A 22 -0.35 -14.49 15.62
CA ILE A 22 -0.46 -13.83 14.31
C ILE A 22 -1.71 -12.98 14.23
N GLN A 23 -2.86 -13.51 14.64
CA GLN A 23 -4.12 -12.77 14.61
C GLN A 23 -4.03 -11.48 15.42
N ARG A 24 -3.47 -11.52 16.64
CA ARG A 24 -3.30 -10.33 17.49
C ARG A 24 -2.37 -9.29 16.84
N ARG A 25 -1.29 -9.73 16.20
CA ARG A 25 -0.38 -8.81 15.48
C ARG A 25 -1.06 -8.17 14.28
N ALA A 26 -1.77 -8.96 13.47
CA ALA A 26 -2.52 -8.45 12.33
C ALA A 26 -3.57 -7.43 12.76
N LEU A 27 -4.28 -7.69 13.86
CA LEU A 27 -5.30 -6.79 14.40
C LEU A 27 -4.69 -5.48 14.92
N ALA A 28 -3.54 -5.55 15.60
CA ALA A 28 -2.79 -4.35 16.02
C ALA A 28 -2.32 -3.51 14.82
N THR A 29 -1.80 -4.16 13.77
CA THR A 29 -1.43 -3.48 12.52
C THR A 29 -2.64 -2.87 11.82
N GLN A 30 -3.78 -3.54 11.82
CA GLN A 30 -4.98 -3.05 11.17
C GLN A 30 -5.58 -1.85 11.91
N MET A 31 -5.47 -1.81 13.25
CA MET A 31 -5.85 -0.64 14.05
C MET A 31 -4.97 0.57 13.74
N SER A 32 -3.65 0.40 13.63
CA SER A 32 -2.76 1.51 13.26
C SER A 32 -2.94 1.91 11.80
N TYR A 33 -3.19 0.97 10.91
CA TYR A 33 -3.47 1.20 9.50
C TYR A 33 -4.77 1.97 9.27
N GLY A 34 -5.79 1.77 10.11
CA GLY A 34 -7.03 2.53 10.06
C GLY A 34 -6.81 4.04 10.14
N PHE A 35 -5.89 4.50 11.00
CA PHE A 35 -5.54 5.92 11.09
C PHE A 35 -4.98 6.47 9.77
N PHE A 36 -4.19 5.67 9.04
CA PHE A 36 -3.61 6.07 7.76
C PHE A 36 -4.61 6.00 6.59
N LEU A 37 -5.62 5.14 6.68
CA LEU A 37 -6.63 4.99 5.63
C LEU A 37 -7.78 5.99 5.73
N TRP A 38 -8.24 6.26 6.95
CA TRP A 38 -9.46 7.05 7.18
C TRP A 38 -9.21 8.54 7.36
N ASN A 39 -7.96 8.95 7.59
CA ASN A 39 -7.61 10.36 7.61
C ASN A 39 -7.15 10.82 6.23
N GLU A 40 -7.71 11.93 5.78
CA GLU A 40 -7.26 12.60 4.59
C GLU A 40 -5.93 13.32 4.88
N TYR A 41 -4.85 12.86 4.24
CA TYR A 41 -3.56 13.52 4.35
C TYR A 41 -3.50 14.69 3.38
N ILE A 42 -3.88 15.88 3.87
CA ILE A 42 -3.68 17.13 3.15
C ILE A 42 -2.20 17.49 3.23
N PHE A 43 -1.42 17.01 2.26
CA PHE A 43 -0.02 17.39 2.14
C PHE A 43 0.08 18.86 1.73
N ASN A 44 0.44 19.72 2.68
CA ASN A 44 0.76 21.11 2.40
C ASN A 44 2.09 21.16 1.64
N SER A 45 2.02 21.49 0.35
CA SER A 45 3.14 21.49 -0.60
C SER A 45 4.35 22.27 -0.11
N ARG A 46 4.19 23.26 0.78
CA ARG A 46 5.30 24.05 1.35
C ARG A 46 6.39 23.20 2.03
N LEU A 47 6.03 22.13 2.73
CA LEU A 47 7.00 21.24 3.38
C LEU A 47 7.69 20.30 2.38
N LEU A 48 6.97 19.86 1.34
CA LEU A 48 7.53 19.09 0.22
C LEU A 48 8.48 19.92 -0.66
N HIS A 49 8.27 21.23 -0.76
CA HIS A 49 9.19 22.14 -1.44
C HIS A 49 10.50 22.34 -0.67
N SER A 50 10.48 22.29 0.66
CA SER A 50 11.70 22.43 1.48
C SER A 50 12.64 21.22 1.42
N THR A 51 12.17 20.05 0.97
CA THR A 51 12.97 18.82 0.87
C THR A 51 13.58 18.58 -0.53
N GLY A 52 13.52 19.57 -1.42
CA GLY A 52 14.50 19.75 -2.49
C GLY A 52 14.48 18.75 -3.64
N GLY A 53 13.38 18.70 -4.41
CA GLY A 53 13.39 17.94 -5.67
C GLY A 53 12.16 18.03 -6.57
N PHE A 54 11.03 18.54 -6.07
CA PHE A 54 9.80 18.57 -6.85
C PHE A 54 9.68 19.89 -7.63
N LYS A 55 9.71 19.81 -8.97
CA LYS A 55 9.48 20.95 -9.86
C LYS A 55 8.04 21.46 -9.70
N GLN A 56 7.93 22.78 -9.65
CA GLN A 56 6.78 23.58 -9.23
C GLN A 56 5.46 23.38 -9.99
N ASN A 57 5.43 22.57 -11.07
CA ASN A 57 4.29 22.52 -12.01
C ASN A 57 3.66 21.14 -12.17
N GLU A 58 4.06 20.15 -11.38
CA GLU A 58 3.40 18.85 -11.34
C GLU A 58 2.74 18.69 -9.98
N ASP A 59 1.62 19.38 -9.79
CA ASP A 59 0.71 19.13 -8.67
C ASP A 59 0.27 17.66 -8.76
N PHE A 60 0.98 16.78 -8.04
CA PHE A 60 0.58 15.40 -7.84
C PHE A 60 -0.58 15.37 -6.84
N ARG A 61 -1.68 16.03 -7.19
CA ARG A 61 -2.96 15.95 -6.49
C ARG A 61 -3.54 14.58 -6.79
N VAL A 62 -3.26 13.64 -5.90
CA VAL A 62 -4.04 12.41 -5.81
C VAL A 62 -5.37 12.82 -5.20
N ASP A 63 -6.32 13.20 -6.05
CA ASP A 63 -7.68 13.45 -5.64
C ASP A 63 -8.33 12.10 -5.27
N ILE A 64 -8.27 11.76 -3.98
CA ILE A 64 -8.80 10.51 -3.43
C ILE A 64 -10.34 10.53 -3.45
N THR A 65 -10.95 11.72 -3.51
CA THR A 65 -12.40 11.90 -3.66
C THR A 65 -12.87 11.52 -5.06
N TYR A 66 -12.00 11.68 -6.08
CA TYR A 66 -12.20 11.20 -7.46
C TYR A 66 -11.81 9.73 -7.70
N ALA A 67 -11.48 8.97 -6.64
CA ALA A 67 -11.27 7.52 -6.72
C ALA A 67 -12.58 6.73 -6.93
N GLN A 68 -13.55 7.26 -7.67
CA GLN A 68 -14.79 6.56 -8.04
C GLN A 68 -14.53 5.30 -8.89
N SER A 69 -13.31 5.13 -9.41
CA SER A 69 -12.86 3.84 -9.94
C SER A 69 -11.49 3.49 -9.34
N LEU A 70 -11.46 2.42 -8.54
CA LEU A 70 -10.23 1.81 -8.04
C LEU A 70 -9.21 1.56 -9.17
N ASP A 71 -9.71 1.24 -10.38
CA ASP A 71 -8.90 1.07 -11.59
C ASP A 71 -8.11 2.33 -11.97
N ARG A 72 -8.75 3.51 -11.99
CA ARG A 72 -8.06 4.78 -12.32
C ARG A 72 -7.03 5.15 -11.27
N PHE A 73 -7.36 4.97 -9.99
CA PHE A 73 -6.43 5.21 -8.90
C PHE A 73 -5.21 4.29 -8.99
N ALA A 74 -5.43 2.98 -9.19
CA ALA A 74 -4.37 1.99 -9.31
C ALA A 74 -3.45 2.29 -10.51
N ARG A 75 -4.02 2.60 -11.68
CA ARG A 75 -3.23 2.94 -12.89
C ARG A 75 -2.37 4.18 -12.67
N THR A 76 -2.95 5.25 -12.13
CA THR A 76 -2.24 6.52 -11.93
C THR A 76 -1.12 6.37 -10.89
N THR A 77 -1.38 5.62 -9.82
CA THR A 77 -0.40 5.31 -8.78
C THR A 77 0.76 4.48 -9.34
N VAL A 78 0.47 3.41 -10.09
CA VAL A 78 1.50 2.56 -10.70
C VAL A 78 2.38 3.35 -11.68
N LEU A 79 1.79 4.24 -12.50
CA LEU A 79 2.56 5.11 -13.40
C LEU A 79 3.40 6.13 -12.63
N GLY A 80 2.87 6.72 -11.55
CA GLY A 80 3.62 7.61 -10.67
C GLY A 80 4.81 6.90 -10.02
N CYS A 81 4.61 5.71 -9.46
CA CYS A 81 5.69 4.90 -8.90
C CYS A 81 6.76 4.60 -9.95
N ARG A 82 6.35 4.21 -11.17
CA ARG A 82 7.29 3.94 -12.26
C ARG A 82 8.18 5.14 -12.59
N ARG A 83 7.57 6.30 -12.82
CA ARG A 83 8.26 7.50 -13.31
C ARG A 83 9.15 8.14 -12.23
N TYR A 84 8.66 8.25 -11.00
CA TYR A 84 9.33 9.04 -9.96
C TYR A 84 10.10 8.20 -8.95
N ILE A 85 9.65 6.98 -8.64
CA ILE A 85 10.33 6.09 -7.67
C ILE A 85 11.33 5.20 -8.38
N LEU A 86 10.87 4.47 -9.41
CA LEU A 86 11.71 3.53 -10.17
C LEU A 86 12.56 4.23 -11.25
N ARG A 87 12.24 5.49 -11.56
CA ARG A 87 12.91 6.30 -12.60
C ARG A 87 12.92 5.60 -13.97
N GLU A 88 11.89 4.81 -14.25
CA GLU A 88 11.70 4.13 -15.52
C GLU A 88 10.81 4.97 -16.44
N GLY A 89 11.21 5.14 -17.69
CA GLY A 89 10.38 5.81 -18.69
C GLY A 89 9.15 4.98 -19.09
N ASP A 90 8.11 5.64 -19.59
CA ASP A 90 6.90 4.94 -20.07
C ASP A 90 7.19 4.04 -21.28
N ASN A 91 8.23 4.35 -22.04
CA ASN A 91 8.65 3.59 -23.22
C ASN A 91 9.04 2.14 -22.88
N THR A 92 9.39 1.84 -21.62
CA THR A 92 9.77 0.48 -21.19
C THR A 92 8.57 -0.34 -20.70
N ILE A 93 7.35 0.22 -20.68
CA ILE A 93 6.12 -0.50 -20.28
C ILE A 93 5.91 -1.78 -21.10
N PRO A 94 6.06 -1.81 -22.44
CA PRO A 94 5.89 -3.03 -23.22
C PRO A 94 6.87 -4.13 -22.81
N GLN A 95 8.11 -3.76 -22.45
CA GLN A 95 9.12 -4.71 -21.98
C GLN A 95 8.75 -5.29 -20.60
N SER A 96 8.29 -4.44 -19.68
CA SER A 96 7.83 -4.86 -18.35
C SER A 96 6.62 -5.80 -18.44
N ILE A 97 5.66 -5.53 -19.34
CA ILE A 97 4.50 -6.41 -19.58
C ILE A 97 4.95 -7.79 -20.10
N ARG A 98 5.96 -7.84 -20.99
CA ARG A 98 6.50 -9.11 -21.49
C ARG A 98 7.16 -9.94 -20.39
N ARG A 99 7.83 -9.32 -19.42
CA ARG A 99 8.47 -10.01 -18.28
C ARG A 99 7.46 -10.64 -17.31
N VAL A 100 6.26 -10.08 -17.19
CA VAL A 100 5.20 -10.61 -16.31
C VAL A 100 4.42 -11.75 -16.95
N LYS A 101 4.42 -11.83 -18.29
CA LYS A 101 3.74 -12.89 -19.06
C LYS A 101 4.60 -14.14 -19.30
N MET A 102 5.89 -14.10 -18.96
CA MET A 102 6.74 -15.30 -18.85
C MET A 102 6.54 -15.93 -17.47
#